data_AF-A0A183U132-F1
#
_entry.id   AF-A0A183U132-F1
#
_cell.length_a   1.000
_cell.length_b   1.000
_cell.length_c   1.000
_cell.angle_alpha   90.00
_cell.angle_beta   90.00
_cell.angle_gamma   90.00
#
_symmetry.space_group_name_H-M   'P 1'
#
loop_
_entity.id
_entity.type
_entity.pdbx_description
1 polymer ?
#
loop_
_entity_poly.entity_id
_entity_poly.type
_entity_poly.pdbx_seq_one_letter_code
_entity_poly.pdbx_strand_id
1 'polypeptide(L)'
;LGNWSEESGWKFDPRFANKWEFEIDPDAETLEGLTLRVVVHLEEPFVMTTESAIGYEGFCIDLLIEMAQILKFNFTIIEVSDGTYGIEDESGRWNGLIGVLQRHEADLSVSAVTITYSRAEVIDFTLPFMHLGISILLAKTPDDQQKTKFFTFLEPLSFSVWISLMGAYLVVSSTMWLLAKFSPYEW
;
A
#
# COMPACT_ATOMS: atom_id res chain seq x y z
N LEU A 1 -22.04 36.25 -29.18
CA LEU A 1 -21.96 34.94 -28.49
C LEU A 1 -22.22 33.76 -29.42
N GLY A 2 -22.95 33.91 -30.52
CA GLY A 2 -23.13 32.83 -31.50
C GLY A 2 -24.19 33.16 -32.55
N ASN A 3 -24.42 32.24 -33.48
CA ASN A 3 -25.53 32.28 -34.43
C ASN A 3 -26.36 31.00 -34.32
N TRP A 4 -27.68 31.10 -34.48
CA TRP A 4 -28.61 29.98 -34.42
C TRP A 4 -29.23 29.70 -35.79
N SER A 5 -29.35 28.42 -36.16
CA SER A 5 -30.19 27.99 -37.28
C SER A 5 -30.99 26.73 -36.96
N GLU A 6 -32.12 26.54 -37.64
CA GLU A 6 -33.02 25.40 -37.41
C GLU A 6 -32.38 24.05 -37.80
N GLU A 7 -31.49 24.04 -38.79
CA GLU A 7 -30.76 22.84 -39.25
C GLU A 7 -29.54 22.50 -38.39
N SER A 8 -28.89 23.50 -37.78
CA SER A 8 -27.58 23.32 -37.13
C SER A 8 -27.53 23.70 -35.66
N GLY A 9 -28.66 24.15 -35.10
CA GLY A 9 -28.79 24.57 -33.72
C GLY A 9 -28.01 25.85 -33.42
N TRP A 10 -27.70 26.04 -32.14
CA TRP A 10 -26.88 27.16 -31.65
C TRP A 10 -25.40 26.88 -31.91
N LYS A 11 -24.73 27.74 -32.68
CA LYS A 11 -23.28 27.71 -32.88
C LYS A 11 -22.64 28.89 -32.17
N PHE A 12 -21.81 28.61 -31.17
CA PHE A 12 -21.01 29.64 -30.53
C PHE A 12 -20.03 30.26 -31.54
N ASP A 13 -19.84 31.58 -31.44
CA ASP A 13 -18.80 32.27 -32.21
C ASP A 13 -17.45 31.84 -31.63
N PRO A 14 -16.53 31.26 -32.44
CA PRO A 14 -15.25 30.71 -31.97
C PRO A 14 -14.39 31.71 -31.20
N ARG A 15 -14.60 33.01 -31.41
CA ARG A 15 -13.88 34.07 -30.68
C ARG A 15 -14.32 34.21 -29.22
N PHE A 16 -15.50 33.69 -28.90
CA PHE A 16 -16.08 33.65 -27.55
C PHE A 16 -16.31 32.21 -27.08
N ALA A 17 -15.95 31.21 -27.88
CA ALA A 17 -15.75 29.87 -27.37
C ALA A 17 -14.61 29.97 -26.38
N ASN A 18 -14.84 29.49 -25.16
CA ASN A 18 -13.80 29.40 -24.15
C ASN A 18 -12.70 28.54 -24.78
N LYS A 19 -11.62 29.17 -25.26
CA LYS A 19 -10.41 28.44 -25.62
C LYS A 19 -10.00 27.80 -24.30
N TRP A 20 -10.21 26.50 -24.17
CA TRP A 20 -10.20 25.79 -22.90
C TRP A 20 -9.03 26.26 -22.05
N GLU A 21 -9.30 26.67 -20.82
CA GLU A 21 -8.34 27.38 -19.95
C GLU A 21 -7.03 26.59 -19.76
N PHE A 22 -7.07 25.28 -20.03
CA PHE A 22 -5.96 24.34 -19.87
C PHE A 22 -5.58 23.60 -21.16
N GLU A 23 -5.98 24.08 -22.35
CA GLU A 23 -5.65 23.49 -23.66
C GLU A 23 -6.08 22.02 -23.88
N ILE A 24 -6.88 21.46 -22.96
CA ILE A 24 -7.50 20.14 -23.05
C ILE A 24 -8.98 20.33 -23.39
N ASP A 25 -9.42 19.72 -24.49
CA ASP A 25 -10.82 19.72 -24.90
C ASP A 25 -11.59 18.64 -24.10
N PRO A 26 -12.53 19.01 -23.21
CA PRO A 26 -13.30 18.06 -22.42
C PRO A 26 -14.23 17.18 -23.28
N ASP A 27 -14.56 17.62 -24.50
CA ASP A 27 -15.38 16.86 -25.44
C ASP A 27 -14.51 15.99 -26.38
N ALA A 28 -13.18 16.02 -26.25
CA ALA A 28 -12.31 15.16 -27.04
C ALA A 28 -12.47 13.69 -26.65
N GLU A 29 -12.83 12.86 -27.63
CA GLU A 29 -12.94 11.41 -27.45
C GLU A 29 -11.58 10.71 -27.30
N THR A 30 -10.46 11.40 -27.59
CA THR A 30 -9.12 10.81 -27.62
C THR A 30 -8.09 11.71 -26.92
N LEU A 31 -7.09 11.07 -26.32
CA LEU A 31 -5.93 11.75 -25.74
C LEU A 31 -4.73 11.81 -26.70
N GLU A 32 -4.93 11.43 -27.97
CA GLU A 32 -3.83 11.24 -28.90
C GLU A 32 -3.10 12.57 -29.17
N GLY A 33 -1.78 12.58 -28.95
CA GLY A 33 -0.94 13.76 -29.21
C GLY A 33 -0.97 14.85 -28.13
N LEU A 34 -1.76 14.69 -27.06
CA LEU A 34 -1.72 15.57 -25.89
C LEU A 34 -0.46 15.29 -25.06
N THR A 35 0.06 16.34 -24.41
CA THR A 35 1.17 16.21 -23.44
C THR A 35 0.66 16.50 -22.04
N LEU A 36 0.47 15.46 -21.24
CA LEU A 36 -0.11 15.58 -19.88
C LEU A 36 0.99 15.78 -18.83
N ARG A 37 0.76 16.70 -17.90
CA ARG A 37 1.59 16.90 -16.73
C ARG A 37 1.15 15.94 -15.63
N VAL A 38 1.99 14.96 -15.31
CA VAL A 38 1.68 13.93 -14.33
C VAL A 38 2.41 14.21 -13.03
N VAL A 39 1.67 14.49 -11.96
CA VAL A 39 2.25 14.64 -10.63
C VAL A 39 2.41 13.28 -9.95
N VAL A 40 3.59 13.04 -9.39
CA VAL A 40 3.93 11.81 -8.66
C VAL A 40 4.37 12.12 -7.24
N HIS A 41 4.08 11.18 -6.34
CA HIS A 41 4.60 11.14 -4.97
C HIS A 41 5.58 9.99 -4.84
N LEU A 42 6.75 10.25 -4.25
CA LEU A 42 7.79 9.25 -4.05
C LEU A 42 7.41 8.28 -2.93
N GLU A 43 7.20 7.02 -3.28
CA GLU A 43 6.81 5.97 -2.36
C GLU A 43 7.22 4.60 -2.92
N GLU A 44 8.03 3.85 -2.18
CA GLU A 44 8.40 2.49 -2.52
C GLU A 44 7.20 1.53 -2.29
N PRO A 45 6.89 0.60 -3.20
CA PRO A 45 7.55 0.27 -4.48
C PRO A 45 6.87 0.93 -5.71
N PHE A 46 6.06 1.96 -5.51
CA PHE A 46 5.20 2.56 -6.53
C PHE A 46 5.93 3.56 -7.42
N VAL A 47 6.70 4.47 -6.83
CA VAL A 47 7.51 5.48 -7.52
C VAL A 47 8.81 5.68 -6.75
N MET A 48 9.93 5.49 -7.44
CA MET A 48 11.29 5.55 -6.91
C MET A 48 12.15 6.36 -7.88
N THR A 49 13.13 7.10 -7.35
CA THR A 49 14.08 7.86 -8.17
C THR A 49 15.20 6.95 -8.66
N THR A 50 15.48 6.98 -9.96
CA THR A 50 16.49 6.11 -10.61
C THR A 50 17.24 6.87 -11.69
N GLU A 51 18.44 6.43 -12.04
CA GLU A 51 19.27 7.02 -13.12
C GLU A 51 18.77 6.70 -14.55
N SER A 52 17.52 6.24 -14.68
CA SER A 52 16.87 5.95 -15.95
C SER A 52 16.65 7.23 -16.77
N ALA A 53 16.41 7.10 -18.08
CA ALA A 53 16.14 8.25 -18.96
C ALA A 53 14.94 9.11 -18.50
N ILE A 54 13.99 8.49 -17.81
CA ILE A 54 12.78 9.12 -17.27
C ILE A 54 13.01 9.67 -15.83
N GLY A 55 14.12 9.29 -15.18
CA GLY A 55 14.47 9.70 -13.81
C GLY A 55 13.71 8.98 -12.70
N TYR A 56 12.70 8.19 -13.04
CA TYR A 56 11.85 7.47 -12.09
C TYR A 56 11.56 6.05 -12.55
N GLU A 57 11.34 5.14 -11.60
CA GLU A 57 10.91 3.76 -11.83
C GLU A 57 9.90 3.32 -10.77
N GLY A 58 9.22 2.19 -10.98
CA GLY A 58 8.27 1.61 -10.03
C GLY A 58 6.93 1.26 -10.66
N PHE A 59 6.09 0.58 -9.90
CA PHE A 59 4.83 0.03 -10.42
C PHE A 59 3.93 1.09 -11.09
N CYS A 60 3.82 2.29 -10.50
CA CYS A 60 3.01 3.37 -11.05
C CYS A 60 3.62 4.00 -12.30
N ILE A 61 4.96 4.00 -12.41
CA ILE A 61 5.67 4.50 -13.60
C ILE A 61 5.47 3.54 -14.77
N ASP A 62 5.60 2.24 -14.54
CA ASP A 62 5.36 1.23 -15.57
C ASP A 62 3.90 1.29 -16.07
N LEU A 63 2.95 1.43 -15.15
CA LEU A 63 1.54 1.64 -15.49
C LEU A 63 1.33 2.88 -16.36
N LEU A 64 1.96 4.01 -16.03
CA LEU A 64 1.87 5.24 -16.79
C LEU A 64 2.43 5.08 -18.21
N ILE A 65 3.55 4.39 -18.36
CA ILE A 65 4.17 4.12 -19.67
C ILE A 65 3.24 3.27 -20.55
N GLU A 66 2.67 2.20 -19.99
CA GLU A 66 1.71 1.35 -20.72
C GLU A 66 0.45 2.13 -21.11
N MET A 67 -0.08 2.96 -20.21
CA MET A 67 -1.23 3.83 -20.50
C MET A 67 -0.91 4.83 -21.62
N ALA A 68 0.27 5.45 -21.59
CA ALA A 68 0.72 6.40 -22.61
C ALA A 68 0.83 5.73 -24.00
N GLN A 69 1.27 4.48 -24.07
CA GLN A 69 1.34 3.72 -25.31
C GLN A 69 -0.04 3.37 -25.86
N ILE A 70 -0.96 2.91 -25.01
CA ILE A 70 -2.31 2.50 -25.41
C ILE A 70 -3.15 3.70 -25.85
N LEU A 71 -3.10 4.79 -25.08
CA LEU A 71 -3.90 6.00 -25.30
C LEU A 71 -3.19 7.05 -26.19
N LYS A 72 -1.93 6.78 -26.54
CA LYS A 72 -1.06 7.60 -27.41
C LYS A 72 -0.90 9.07 -26.98
N PHE A 73 -0.85 9.32 -25.68
CA PHE A 73 -0.48 10.62 -25.14
C PHE A 73 1.01 10.66 -24.77
N ASN A 74 1.58 11.86 -24.73
CA ASN A 74 2.89 12.12 -24.16
C ASN A 74 2.72 12.63 -22.72
N PHE A 75 3.75 12.50 -21.88
CA PHE A 75 3.67 12.98 -20.51
C PHE A 75 4.97 13.61 -20.03
N THR A 76 4.84 14.48 -19.04
CA THR A 76 5.95 15.01 -18.24
C THR A 76 5.70 14.70 -16.78
N ILE A 77 6.72 14.21 -16.08
CA ILE A 77 6.61 13.88 -14.66
C ILE A 77 7.00 15.10 -13.83
N ILE A 78 6.17 15.41 -12.82
CA ILE A 78 6.41 16.46 -11.84
C ILE A 78 6.37 15.81 -10.47
N GLU A 79 7.43 15.98 -9.70
CA GLU A 79 7.45 15.53 -8.31
C GLU A 79 6.70 16.53 -7.43
N VAL A 80 5.88 16.03 -6.49
CA VAL A 80 5.20 16.89 -5.52
C VAL A 80 6.21 17.58 -4.58
N SER A 81 6.21 18.91 -4.56
CA SER A 81 7.17 19.72 -3.79
C SER A 81 7.19 19.42 -2.30
N ASP A 82 6.01 19.12 -1.74
CA ASP A 82 5.80 19.03 -0.30
C ASP A 82 5.94 17.60 0.24
N GLY A 83 6.11 16.60 -0.65
CA GLY A 83 6.22 15.18 -0.27
C GLY A 83 4.98 14.60 0.43
N THR A 84 3.82 15.27 0.33
CA THR A 84 2.57 14.85 0.99
C THR A 84 1.49 14.52 -0.04
N TYR A 85 0.59 13.60 0.29
CA TYR A 85 -0.57 13.32 -0.57
C TYR A 85 -1.53 14.49 -0.64
N GLY A 86 -1.75 15.17 0.48
CA GLY A 86 -2.70 16.28 0.56
C GLY A 86 -3.64 16.14 1.75
N ILE A 87 -3.70 17.22 2.51
CA ILE A 87 -4.53 17.46 3.68
C ILE A 87 -5.25 18.79 3.44
N GLU A 88 -6.53 18.80 3.78
CA GLU A 88 -7.36 20.00 3.71
C GLU A 88 -7.06 20.93 4.88
N ASP A 89 -6.84 22.21 4.57
CA ASP A 89 -6.76 23.30 5.53
C ASP A 89 -8.16 23.78 5.95
N GLU A 90 -8.30 24.48 7.08
CA GLU A 90 -9.60 25.02 7.55
C GLU A 90 -10.28 25.95 6.52
N SER A 91 -9.50 26.47 5.58
CA SER A 91 -9.93 27.32 4.48
C SER A 91 -10.47 26.56 3.25
N GLY A 92 -10.47 25.22 3.26
CA GLY A 92 -10.86 24.37 2.13
C GLY A 92 -9.80 24.24 1.03
N ARG A 93 -8.57 24.68 1.31
CA ARG A 93 -7.43 24.53 0.39
C ARG A 93 -6.69 23.24 0.68
N TRP A 94 -6.27 22.56 -0.37
CA TRP A 94 -5.45 21.36 -0.25
C TRP A 94 -3.97 21.65 -0.51
N ASN A 95 -3.10 20.99 0.24
CA ASN A 95 -1.67 20.94 -0.02
C ASN A 95 -1.27 19.64 -0.75
N GLY A 96 0.02 19.46 -0.99
CA GLY A 96 0.56 18.23 -1.56
C GLY A 96 -0.03 17.87 -2.93
N LEU A 97 -0.10 16.59 -3.22
CA LEU A 97 -0.54 16.04 -4.50
C LEU A 97 -1.99 16.44 -4.85
N ILE A 98 -2.92 16.36 -3.89
CA ILE A 98 -4.31 16.80 -4.09
C ILE A 98 -4.36 18.32 -4.37
N GLY A 99 -3.56 19.11 -3.67
CA GLY A 99 -3.48 20.56 -3.90
C GLY A 99 -2.97 20.94 -5.29
N VAL A 100 -1.94 20.23 -5.78
CA VAL A 100 -1.40 20.42 -7.14
C VAL A 100 -2.47 20.14 -8.19
N LEU A 101 -3.26 19.08 -8.01
CA LEU A 101 -4.38 18.76 -8.91
C LEU A 101 -5.53 19.78 -8.78
N GLN A 102 -5.89 20.18 -7.56
CA GLN A 102 -6.94 21.17 -7.31
C GLN A 102 -6.62 22.53 -7.97
N ARG A 103 -5.33 22.90 -8.05
CA ARG A 103 -4.86 24.14 -8.69
C ARG A 103 -4.57 23.98 -10.19
N HIS A 104 -4.83 22.81 -10.77
CA HIS A 104 -4.52 22.50 -12.18
C HIS A 104 -3.03 22.72 -12.56
N GLU A 105 -2.12 22.57 -11.59
CA GLU A 105 -0.68 22.58 -11.82
C GLU A 105 -0.21 21.29 -12.50
N ALA A 106 -0.96 20.20 -12.31
CA ALA A 106 -0.85 18.93 -13.02
C ALA A 106 -2.22 18.48 -13.53
N ASP A 107 -2.22 17.64 -14.57
CA ASP A 107 -3.42 17.18 -15.27
C ASP A 107 -3.87 15.79 -14.77
N LEU A 108 -2.92 14.99 -14.29
CA LEU A 108 -3.15 13.64 -13.78
C LEU A 108 -2.19 13.32 -12.65
N SER A 109 -2.55 12.37 -11.79
CA SER A 109 -1.60 11.71 -10.90
C SER A 109 -1.69 10.19 -11.03
N VAL A 110 -0.53 9.53 -11.03
CA VAL A 110 -0.41 8.08 -10.94
C VAL A 110 0.46 7.76 -9.73
N SER A 111 -0.18 7.48 -8.59
CA SER A 111 0.47 7.22 -7.30
C SER A 111 -0.47 6.41 -6.41
N ALA A 112 0.00 5.89 -5.26
CA ALA A 112 -0.82 5.10 -4.33
C ALA A 112 -1.75 5.99 -3.46
N VAL A 113 -2.55 6.83 -4.11
CA VAL A 113 -3.47 7.75 -3.44
C VAL A 113 -4.72 7.00 -2.99
N THR A 114 -5.03 7.08 -1.69
CA THR A 114 -6.28 6.52 -1.15
C THR A 114 -7.47 7.41 -1.55
N ILE A 115 -8.49 6.77 -2.14
CA ILE A 115 -9.78 7.40 -2.47
C ILE A 115 -10.56 7.63 -1.16
N THR A 116 -10.93 8.89 -0.90
CA THR A 116 -11.73 9.29 0.28
C THR A 116 -12.78 10.29 -0.16
N TYR A 117 -13.86 10.44 0.62
CA TYR A 117 -14.97 11.35 0.29
C TYR A 117 -14.50 12.81 0.11
N SER A 118 -13.71 13.34 1.05
CA SER A 118 -13.24 14.73 1.00
C SER A 118 -12.32 15.02 -0.20
N ARG A 119 -11.49 14.04 -0.60
CA ARG A 119 -10.67 14.17 -1.81
C ARG A 119 -11.52 14.12 -3.08
N ALA A 120 -12.53 13.26 -3.12
CA ALA A 120 -13.43 13.13 -4.27
C ALA A 120 -14.35 14.35 -4.48
N GLU A 121 -14.45 15.24 -3.50
CA GLU A 121 -15.19 16.50 -3.63
C GLU A 121 -14.40 17.57 -4.42
N VAL A 122 -13.08 17.45 -4.46
CA VAL A 122 -12.19 18.45 -5.11
C VAL A 122 -11.47 17.93 -6.35
N ILE A 123 -11.36 16.61 -6.51
CA ILE A 123 -10.79 15.96 -7.68
C ILE A 123 -11.60 14.73 -8.09
N ASP A 124 -11.52 14.38 -9.36
CA ASP A 124 -12.12 13.15 -9.87
C ASP A 124 -11.17 11.97 -9.76
N PHE A 125 -11.69 10.81 -9.36
CA PHE A 125 -10.96 9.55 -9.29
C PHE A 125 -11.40 8.58 -10.38
N THR A 126 -10.46 7.77 -10.85
CA THR A 126 -10.74 6.59 -11.65
C THR A 126 -11.23 5.43 -10.78
N LEU A 127 -11.54 4.30 -11.41
CA LEU A 127 -11.79 3.06 -10.67
C LEU A 127 -10.51 2.60 -9.96
N PRO A 128 -10.61 2.08 -8.73
CA PRO A 128 -9.44 1.61 -8.00
C PRO A 128 -8.76 0.45 -8.73
N PHE A 129 -7.47 0.59 -9.03
CA PHE A 129 -6.67 -0.46 -9.69
C PHE A 129 -6.04 -1.44 -8.70
N MET A 130 -5.99 -1.10 -7.41
CA MET A 130 -5.43 -1.94 -6.34
C MET A 130 -6.34 -1.90 -5.11
N HIS A 131 -6.56 -3.08 -4.50
CA HIS A 131 -7.29 -3.20 -3.25
C HIS A 131 -6.28 -3.33 -2.10
N LEU A 132 -6.24 -2.34 -1.22
CA LEU A 132 -5.41 -2.39 -0.02
C LEU A 132 -6.26 -2.77 1.20
N GLY A 133 -5.67 -3.58 2.09
CA GLY A 133 -6.23 -3.93 3.38
C GLY A 133 -5.34 -3.42 4.51
N ILE A 134 -5.94 -2.97 5.61
CA ILE A 134 -5.19 -2.57 6.81
C ILE A 134 -4.69 -3.85 7.51
N SER A 135 -3.39 -3.92 7.79
CA SER A 135 -2.77 -5.01 8.54
C SER A 135 -1.83 -4.43 9.59
N ILE A 136 -1.62 -5.18 10.68
CA ILE A 136 -0.70 -4.79 11.75
C ILE A 136 0.59 -5.55 11.55
N LEU A 137 1.70 -4.83 11.37
CA LEU A 137 3.03 -5.39 11.33
C LEU A 137 3.60 -5.42 12.75
N LEU A 138 3.85 -6.62 13.29
CA LEU A 138 4.56 -6.80 14.56
C LEU A 138 5.94 -7.37 14.30
N ALA A 139 6.95 -6.76 14.93
CA ALA A 139 8.29 -7.32 14.95
C ALA A 139 8.24 -8.67 15.69
N LYS A 140 8.66 -9.73 15.00
CA LYS A 140 8.82 -11.04 15.64
C LYS A 140 9.95 -10.94 16.67
N THR A 141 9.63 -11.12 17.94
CA THR A 141 10.67 -11.13 18.98
C THR A 141 11.49 -12.43 18.89
N PRO A 142 12.80 -12.39 19.23
CA PRO A 142 13.65 -13.58 19.23
C PRO A 142 13.12 -14.72 20.12
N ASP A 143 12.34 -14.36 21.15
CA ASP A 143 11.76 -15.30 22.11
C ASP A 143 10.67 -16.19 21.49
N ASP A 144 9.98 -15.70 20.45
CA ASP A 144 8.99 -16.50 19.70
C ASP A 144 9.63 -17.56 18.80
N GLN A 145 10.93 -17.47 18.50
CA GLN A 145 11.66 -18.54 17.80
C GLN A 145 12.14 -19.65 18.74
N GLN A 146 12.17 -19.43 20.05
CA GLN A 146 12.67 -20.40 21.02
C GLN A 146 11.60 -21.34 21.60
N LYS A 147 10.33 -21.21 21.21
CA LYS A 147 9.23 -22.03 21.75
C LYS A 147 9.19 -23.49 21.24
N THR A 148 10.20 -23.94 20.50
CA THR A 148 10.41 -25.36 20.18
C THR A 148 11.63 -25.92 20.93
N LYS A 149 11.72 -25.66 22.22
CA LYS A 149 12.63 -26.44 23.08
C LYS A 149 11.99 -27.82 23.27
N PHE A 150 12.65 -28.87 22.78
CA PHE A 150 12.22 -30.27 22.99
C PHE A 150 11.99 -30.65 24.46
N PHE A 151 12.48 -29.83 25.40
CA PHE A 151 12.37 -29.99 26.85
C PHE A 151 11.37 -29.03 27.52
N THR A 152 10.52 -28.30 26.78
CA THR A 152 9.46 -27.46 27.38
C THR A 152 8.53 -28.27 28.30
N PHE A 153 8.35 -29.57 28.04
CA PHE A 153 7.59 -30.46 28.93
C PHE A 153 8.25 -30.66 30.32
N LEU A 154 9.57 -30.46 30.44
CA LEU A 154 10.29 -30.57 31.71
C LEU A 154 10.30 -29.25 32.51
N GLU A 155 10.05 -28.10 31.87
CA GLU A 155 9.99 -26.78 32.52
C GLU A 155 9.00 -26.63 33.69
N PRO A 156 7.80 -27.25 33.70
CA PRO A 156 6.88 -27.09 34.83
C PRO A 156 7.40 -27.70 36.14
N LEU A 157 8.45 -28.55 36.10
CA LEU A 157 8.99 -29.24 37.27
C LEU A 157 10.49 -28.96 37.45
N SER A 158 10.87 -28.54 38.67
CA SER A 158 12.28 -28.31 39.01
C SER A 158 13.15 -29.57 38.84
N PHE A 159 14.39 -29.40 38.39
CA PHE A 159 15.41 -30.45 38.28
C PHE A 159 15.59 -31.24 39.60
N SER A 160 15.42 -30.59 40.75
CA SER A 160 15.48 -31.25 42.05
C SER A 160 14.38 -32.31 42.24
N VAL A 161 13.17 -32.06 41.74
CA VAL A 161 12.06 -33.01 41.84
C VAL A 161 12.26 -34.18 40.88
N TRP A 162 12.82 -33.93 39.68
CA TRP A 162 13.22 -35.00 38.76
C TRP A 162 14.23 -35.96 39.38
N ILE A 163 15.26 -35.44 40.04
CA ILE A 163 16.23 -36.28 40.77
C ILE A 163 15.55 -37.04 41.91
N SER A 164 14.67 -36.37 42.66
CA SER A 164 13.92 -37.01 43.75
C SER A 164 13.03 -38.14 43.25
N LEU A 165 12.39 -38.00 42.08
CA LEU A 165 11.58 -39.04 41.46
C LEU A 165 12.43 -40.26 41.09
N MET A 166 13.60 -40.03 40.47
CA MET A 166 14.52 -41.09 40.09
C MET A 166 15.10 -41.80 41.31
N GLY A 167 15.43 -41.05 42.37
CA GLY A 167 15.86 -41.59 43.66
C GLY A 167 14.78 -42.44 44.34
N ALA A 168 13.55 -41.92 44.43
CA ALA A 168 12.42 -42.64 45.01
C ALA A 168 12.12 -43.94 44.25
N TYR A 169 12.18 -43.93 42.91
CA TYR A 169 12.02 -45.12 42.09
C TYR A 169 13.07 -46.20 42.41
N LEU A 170 14.35 -45.82 42.52
CA LEU A 170 15.42 -46.76 42.88
C LEU A 170 15.25 -47.34 44.28
N VAL A 171 14.84 -46.51 45.26
CA VAL A 171 14.59 -46.96 46.63
C VAL A 171 13.45 -47.99 46.66
N VAL A 172 12.30 -47.67 46.04
CA VAL A 172 11.16 -48.58 45.99
C VAL A 172 11.52 -49.88 45.28
N SER A 173 12.23 -49.81 44.15
CA SER A 173 12.70 -50.99 43.42
C SER A 173 13.65 -51.84 44.26
N SER A 174 14.56 -51.23 45.01
CA SER A 174 15.50 -51.93 45.90
C SER A 174 14.76 -52.59 47.06
N THR A 175 13.81 -51.90 47.68
CA THR A 175 12.98 -52.46 48.75
C THR A 175 12.14 -53.64 48.25
N MET A 176 11.52 -53.52 47.07
CA MET A 176 10.77 -54.64 46.47
C MET A 176 11.67 -55.83 46.15
N TRP A 177 12.88 -55.61 45.63
CA TRP A 177 13.83 -56.69 45.37
C TRP A 177 14.28 -57.40 46.66
N LEU A 178 14.56 -56.63 47.72
CA LEU A 178 14.89 -57.19 49.03
C LEU A 178 13.70 -57.97 49.61
N LEU A 179 12.50 -57.40 49.57
CA LEU A 179 11.28 -58.08 50.02
C LEU A 179 11.05 -59.37 49.26
N ALA A 180 11.13 -59.38 47.93
CA ALA A 180 11.00 -60.59 47.12
C ALA A 180 12.06 -61.65 47.46
N LYS A 181 13.29 -61.22 47.83
CA LYS A 181 14.35 -62.14 48.25
C LYS A 181 14.17 -62.72 49.66
N PHE A 182 13.46 -62.02 50.54
CA PHE A 182 13.23 -62.42 51.93
C PHE A 182 11.81 -62.93 52.21
N SER A 183 10.85 -62.72 51.30
CA SER A 183 9.49 -63.22 51.43
C SER A 183 9.44 -64.71 51.04
N PRO A 184 9.10 -65.63 51.95
CA PRO A 184 9.10 -67.08 51.70
C PRO A 184 7.89 -67.58 50.89
N TYR A 185 7.26 -66.73 50.09
CA TYR A 185 6.05 -67.04 49.34
C TYR A 185 6.14 -66.44 47.94
N GLU A 186 6.84 -67.14 47.05
CA GLU A 186 6.57 -67.31 45.61
C GLU A 186 7.76 -68.08 44.99
N TRP A 187 7.62 -69.41 44.96
CA TRP A 187 8.32 -70.34 44.07
C TRP A 187 7.33 -70.77 42.97
#